data_AF-A0A653BM55-F1
#
_entry.id   AF-A0A653BM55-F1
#
_cell.length_a   1.000
_cell.length_b   1.000
_cell.length_c   1.000
_cell.angle_alpha   90.00
_cell.angle_beta   90.00
_cell.angle_gamma   90.00
#
_symmetry.space_group_name_H-M   'P 1'
#
loop_
_entity.id
_entity.type
_entity.pdbx_description
1 polymer ?
#
loop_
_entity_poly.entity_id
_entity_poly.type
_entity_poly.pdbx_seq_one_letter_code
_entity_poly.pdbx_strand_id
1 'polypeptide(L)'
;MFVLKISVSVKTDKERDGYFEFILVDDSGNIAEAVPSYKKEYRPVKETSNNTFLYFAHPPQLGPIKEARVKWNEKKKLYCFVYCDQHINVERVEVEPVLPRKQIREASMLCPPPEGTKIENGAYKSFSKCDTSNKTQLSPAVSGKHKKVTCKAAKGTEKNTTAQMSSTPSLVSSTANMSQS
;
A
#
# COMPACT_ATOMS: atom_id res chain seq x y z
N MET A 1 -4.59 19.63 -18.14
CA MET A 1 -4.20 18.58 -17.18
C MET A 1 -3.13 19.13 -16.25
N PHE A 2 -3.03 18.60 -15.05
CA PHE A 2 -1.94 18.89 -14.12
C PHE A 2 -1.34 17.58 -13.60
N VAL A 3 -0.11 17.67 -13.11
CA VAL A 3 0.67 16.49 -12.67
C VAL A 3 0.64 16.42 -11.16
N LEU A 4 0.46 15.22 -10.63
CA LEU A 4 0.48 14.91 -9.21
C LEU A 4 1.53 13.84 -8.95
N LYS A 5 2.21 13.93 -7.81
CA LYS A 5 3.02 12.86 -7.24
C LYS A 5 2.19 12.25 -6.11
N ILE A 6 1.84 10.98 -6.23
CA ILE A 6 1.03 10.27 -5.24
C ILE A 6 1.85 9.12 -4.68
N SER A 7 2.03 9.10 -3.35
CA SER A 7 2.69 8.02 -2.62
C SER A 7 1.64 7.20 -1.86
N VAL A 8 1.72 5.88 -1.97
CA VAL A 8 0.81 4.94 -1.28
C VAL A 8 1.62 4.06 -0.33
N SER A 9 1.33 4.16 0.96
CA SER A 9 1.88 3.25 1.98
C SER A 9 0.94 2.06 2.11
N VAL A 10 1.47 0.86 1.90
CA VAL A 10 0.70 -0.38 1.94
C VAL A 10 1.24 -1.31 3.01
N LYS A 11 0.38 -2.15 3.57
CA LYS A 11 0.76 -3.24 4.48
C LYS A 11 0.43 -4.56 3.82
N THR A 12 1.45 -5.36 3.51
CA THR A 12 1.23 -6.61 2.78
C THR A 12 2.35 -7.61 3.01
N ASP A 13 1.96 -8.84 3.36
CA ASP A 13 2.91 -9.94 3.59
C ASP A 13 3.59 -10.42 2.30
N LYS A 14 3.05 -10.06 1.13
CA LYS A 14 3.52 -10.51 -0.19
C LYS A 14 3.42 -9.39 -1.22
N GLU A 15 4.39 -9.34 -2.11
CA GLU A 15 4.36 -8.47 -3.29
C GLU A 15 3.12 -8.75 -4.15
N ARG A 16 2.43 -7.68 -4.57
CA ARG A 16 1.26 -7.75 -5.45
C ARG A 16 1.48 -6.91 -6.70
N ASP A 17 1.11 -7.45 -7.85
CA ASP A 17 1.15 -6.71 -9.12
C ASP A 17 -0.17 -5.99 -9.34
N GLY A 18 -0.13 -4.67 -9.45
CA GLY A 18 -1.33 -3.86 -9.62
C GLY A 18 -1.04 -2.40 -9.97
N TYR A 19 -2.10 -1.60 -9.98
CA TYR A 19 -2.01 -0.15 -10.04
C TYR A 19 -3.18 0.47 -9.26
N PHE A 20 -3.04 1.75 -8.93
CA PHE A 20 -4.07 2.52 -8.24
C PHE A 20 -4.73 3.52 -9.19
N GLU A 21 -6.02 3.78 -8.97
CA GLU A 21 -6.78 4.88 -9.58
C GLU A 21 -7.32 5.76 -8.47
N PHE A 22 -7.39 7.08 -8.71
CA PHE A 22 -7.81 8.04 -7.69
C PHE A 22 -8.90 8.96 -8.21
N ILE A 23 -9.89 9.21 -7.36
CA ILE A 23 -10.80 10.36 -7.47
C ILE A 23 -10.46 11.27 -6.29
N LEU A 24 -9.99 12.47 -6.59
CA LEU A 24 -9.54 13.43 -5.60
C LEU A 24 -10.59 14.51 -5.39
N VAL A 25 -10.80 14.89 -4.13
CA VAL A 25 -11.71 15.97 -3.74
C VAL A 25 -10.95 16.98 -2.91
N ASP A 26 -11.02 18.25 -3.28
CA ASP A 26 -10.40 19.34 -2.52
C ASP A 26 -11.31 19.95 -1.45
N ASP A 27 -10.75 20.83 -0.62
CA ASP A 27 -11.50 21.55 0.43
C ASP A 27 -12.73 22.30 -0.12
N SER A 28 -12.64 22.82 -1.35
CA SER A 28 -13.74 23.53 -2.03
C SER A 28 -14.80 22.60 -2.65
N GLY A 29 -14.58 21.28 -2.60
CA GLY A 29 -15.49 20.29 -3.19
C GLY A 29 -15.30 20.08 -4.69
N ASN A 30 -14.22 20.59 -5.28
CA ASN A 30 -13.86 20.27 -6.66
C ASN A 30 -13.38 18.81 -6.74
N ILE A 31 -13.71 18.15 -7.85
CA ILE A 31 -13.40 16.74 -8.08
C ILE A 31 -12.50 16.61 -9.31
N ALA A 32 -11.44 15.81 -9.21
CA ALA A 32 -10.64 15.42 -10.37
C ALA A 32 -10.28 13.93 -10.33
N GLU A 33 -10.40 13.27 -11.47
CA GLU A 33 -9.89 11.91 -11.66
C GLU A 33 -8.40 11.98 -12.00
N ALA A 34 -7.59 11.22 -11.26
CA ALA A 34 -6.16 11.13 -11.47
C ALA A 34 -5.80 9.70 -11.94
N VAL A 35 -5.22 9.63 -13.14
CA VAL A 35 -4.82 8.38 -13.80
C VAL A 35 -3.29 8.27 -13.84
N PRO A 36 -2.72 7.05 -13.70
CA PRO A 36 -1.28 6.88 -13.69
C PRO A 36 -0.63 7.33 -15.01
N SER A 37 0.55 7.95 -14.94
CA SER A 37 1.24 8.51 -16.11
C SER A 37 1.69 7.48 -17.12
N TYR A 38 1.97 6.26 -16.66
CA TYR A 38 2.32 5.12 -17.49
C TYR A 38 1.05 4.28 -17.71
N LYS A 39 0.66 4.07 -18.98
CA LYS A 39 -0.54 3.35 -19.43
C LYS A 39 -0.90 2.15 -18.53
N LYS A 40 -1.81 2.31 -17.55
CA LYS A 40 -2.38 1.29 -16.65
C LYS A 40 -1.52 0.01 -16.50
N GLU A 41 -0.23 0.19 -16.25
CA GLU A 41 0.75 -0.89 -16.30
C GLU A 41 0.80 -1.52 -14.91
N TYR A 42 0.62 -2.84 -14.85
CA TYR A 42 0.72 -3.58 -13.60
C TYR A 42 2.15 -3.53 -13.07
N ARG A 43 2.33 -3.05 -11.84
CA ARG A 43 3.63 -2.93 -11.19
C ARG A 43 3.64 -3.64 -9.84
N PRO A 44 4.81 -4.14 -9.42
CA PRO A 44 4.95 -4.74 -8.11
C PRO A 44 4.82 -3.67 -7.03
N VAL A 45 3.96 -3.93 -6.06
CA VAL A 45 3.69 -3.10 -4.88
C VAL A 45 4.10 -3.90 -3.64
N LYS A 46 4.95 -3.31 -2.79
CA LYS A 46 5.50 -3.94 -1.58
C LYS A 46 5.36 -3.02 -0.36
N GLU A 47 5.38 -3.60 0.84
CA GLU A 47 5.20 -2.89 2.12
C GLU A 47 6.32 -1.88 2.43
N THR A 48 7.56 -2.21 2.10
CA THR A 48 8.72 -1.39 2.44
C THR A 48 9.15 -0.41 1.36
N SER A 49 8.48 -0.44 0.19
CA SER A 49 8.75 0.52 -0.88
C SER A 49 7.88 1.75 -0.74
N ASN A 50 8.48 2.92 -0.94
CA ASN A 50 7.71 4.13 -1.24
C ASN A 50 7.04 3.92 -2.61
N ASN A 51 5.79 3.46 -2.62
CA ASN A 51 5.01 3.25 -3.84
C ASN A 51 4.53 4.60 -4.37
N THR A 52 5.49 5.37 -4.90
CA THR A 52 5.30 6.73 -5.39
C THR A 52 5.25 6.73 -6.91
N PHE A 53 4.19 7.30 -7.48
CA PHE A 53 4.02 7.41 -8.93
C PHE A 53 3.53 8.80 -9.33
N LEU A 54 3.72 9.12 -10.61
CA LEU A 54 3.16 10.32 -11.21
C LEU A 54 1.77 10.01 -11.77
N TYR A 55 0.85 10.93 -11.54
CA TYR A 55 -0.52 10.88 -12.03
C TYR A 55 -0.83 12.15 -12.82
N PHE A 56 -1.66 12.00 -13.85
CA PHE A 56 -2.25 13.12 -14.57
C PHE A 56 -3.70 13.26 -14.16
N ALA A 57 -4.07 14.48 -13.74
CA ALA A 57 -5.43 14.82 -13.38
C ALA A 57 -6.05 15.79 -14.40
N HIS A 58 -7.32 15.55 -14.70
CA HIS A 58 -8.11 16.42 -15.56
C HIS A 58 -8.51 17.69 -14.80
N PRO A 59 -8.67 18.85 -15.46
CA PRO A 59 -9.21 20.06 -14.83
C PRO A 59 -10.58 19.79 -14.16
N PRO A 60 -10.95 20.52 -13.09
CA PRO A 60 -10.29 21.74 -12.57
C PRO A 60 -8.99 21.46 -11.79
N GLN A 61 -8.12 22.46 -11.68
CA GLN A 61 -6.99 22.37 -10.74
C GLN A 61 -7.55 22.31 -9.32
N LEU A 62 -7.03 21.36 -8.53
CA LEU A 62 -7.46 21.16 -7.16
C LEU A 62 -6.63 22.00 -6.19
N GLY A 63 -7.28 22.51 -5.15
CA GLY A 63 -6.63 23.05 -3.96
C GLY A 63 -6.07 21.95 -3.03
N PRO A 64 -5.93 22.23 -1.73
CA PRO A 64 -5.59 21.21 -0.74
C PRO A 64 -6.61 20.06 -0.75
N ILE A 65 -6.12 18.82 -0.75
CA ILE A 65 -6.96 17.63 -0.89
C ILE A 65 -7.52 17.24 0.48
N LYS A 66 -8.84 17.05 0.55
CA LYS A 66 -9.53 16.60 1.77
C LYS A 66 -9.89 15.12 1.74
N GLU A 67 -10.17 14.58 0.54
CA GLU A 67 -10.57 13.19 0.34
C GLU A 67 -9.91 12.63 -0.93
N ALA A 68 -9.50 11.37 -0.88
CA ALA A 68 -9.19 10.58 -2.05
C ALA A 68 -9.98 9.27 -2.02
N ARG A 69 -10.71 8.97 -3.09
CA ARG A 69 -11.26 7.62 -3.31
C ARG A 69 -10.24 6.83 -4.10
N VAL A 70 -9.71 5.81 -3.46
CA VAL A 70 -8.62 4.99 -3.96
C VAL A 70 -9.19 3.66 -4.43
N LYS A 71 -8.87 3.28 -5.66
CA LYS A 71 -9.20 1.96 -6.21
C LYS A 71 -7.94 1.18 -6.51
N TRP A 72 -7.90 -0.07 -6.07
CA TRP A 72 -6.84 -1.02 -6.39
C TRP A 72 -7.24 -1.88 -7.58
N ASN A 73 -6.36 -2.04 -8.56
CA ASN A 73 -6.56 -2.91 -9.70
C ASN A 73 -5.41 -3.94 -9.75
N GLU A 74 -5.66 -5.13 -9.21
CA GLU A 74 -4.72 -6.25 -9.19
C GLU A 74 -4.68 -6.97 -10.54
N LYS A 75 -3.48 -7.37 -10.96
CA LYS A 75 -3.28 -8.23 -12.13
C LYS A 75 -3.91 -9.59 -11.86
N LYS A 76 -4.96 -9.93 -12.60
CA LYS A 76 -5.58 -11.26 -12.52
C LYS A 76 -4.55 -12.33 -12.90
N LYS A 77 -4.37 -13.31 -12.02
CA LYS A 77 -3.54 -14.48 -12.32
C LYS A 77 -4.42 -15.55 -12.98
N LEU A 78 -3.92 -16.18 -14.04
CA LEU A 78 -4.70 -17.16 -14.81
C LEU A 78 -5.19 -18.34 -13.96
N TYR A 79 -4.51 -18.67 -12.86
CA TYR A 79 -4.85 -19.78 -11.96
C TYR A 79 -5.83 -19.40 -10.84
N CYS A 80 -6.44 -18.23 -10.92
CA CYS A 80 -7.21 -17.61 -9.84
C CYS A 80 -8.69 -17.47 -10.23
N PHE A 81 -9.28 -18.57 -10.72
CA PHE A 81 -10.69 -18.61 -11.16
C PHE A 81 -11.69 -18.83 -10.02
N VAL A 82 -11.24 -19.31 -8.85
CA VAL A 82 -12.12 -19.60 -7.71
C VAL A 82 -11.42 -19.18 -6.40
N TYR A 83 -12.05 -18.29 -5.62
CA TYR A 83 -11.70 -17.89 -4.24
C TYR A 83 -10.28 -17.35 -3.95
N CYS A 84 -9.74 -16.45 -4.77
CA CYS A 84 -8.59 -15.66 -4.29
C CYS A 84 -9.05 -14.40 -3.59
N ASP A 85 -8.52 -14.16 -2.38
CA ASP A 85 -8.69 -12.87 -1.71
C ASP A 85 -7.78 -11.82 -2.39
N GLN A 86 -8.39 -11.07 -3.32
CA GLN A 86 -7.75 -10.01 -4.09
C GLN A 86 -8.02 -8.67 -3.42
N HIS A 87 -7.12 -8.27 -2.54
CA HIS A 87 -7.20 -7.01 -1.81
C HIS A 87 -5.81 -6.48 -1.51
N ILE A 88 -5.76 -5.21 -1.13
CA ILE A 88 -4.55 -4.58 -0.60
C ILE A 88 -4.91 -3.74 0.62
N ASN A 89 -4.04 -3.73 1.63
CA ASN A 89 -4.22 -2.85 2.78
C ASN A 89 -3.42 -1.58 2.54
N VAL A 90 -4.09 -0.43 2.49
CA VAL A 90 -3.47 0.89 2.31
C VAL A 90 -3.55 1.63 3.64
N GLU A 91 -2.40 1.98 4.21
CA GLU A 91 -2.29 2.66 5.50
C GLU A 91 -2.30 4.18 5.38
N ARG A 92 -1.81 4.71 4.25
CA ARG A 92 -1.69 6.14 4.02
C ARG A 92 -1.62 6.44 2.53
N VAL A 93 -2.19 7.58 2.14
CA VAL A 93 -1.99 8.17 0.83
C VAL A 93 -1.46 9.59 1.02
N GLU A 94 -0.43 9.94 0.28
CA GLU A 94 0.13 11.29 0.24
C GLU A 94 -0.02 11.84 -1.18
N VAL A 95 -0.64 13.01 -1.31
CA VAL A 95 -0.86 13.69 -2.60
C VAL A 95 -0.09 15.00 -2.61
N GLU A 96 0.84 15.13 -3.55
CA GLU A 96 1.66 16.32 -3.75
C GLU A 96 1.47 16.84 -5.18
N PRO A 97 1.01 18.08 -5.39
CA PRO A 97 0.95 18.65 -6.74
C PRO A 97 2.35 18.84 -7.31
N VAL A 98 2.53 18.60 -8.62
CA VAL A 98 3.78 18.83 -9.36
C VAL A 98 3.60 20.07 -10.24
N LEU A 99 3.90 21.24 -9.69
CA LEU A 99 3.91 22.53 -10.39
C LEU A 99 5.34 22.93 -10.82
N PRO A 100 5.47 23.85 -11.80
CA PRO A 100 6.69 24.62 -11.99
C PRO A 100 7.02 25.49 -10.75
N ARG A 101 8.29 25.86 -10.61
CA ARG A 101 8.99 26.42 -9.42
C ARG A 101 8.24 27.49 -8.58
N LYS A 102 8.61 27.58 -7.28
CA LYS A 102 8.40 28.66 -6.28
C LYS A 102 7.13 28.71 -5.41
N GLN A 103 6.20 27.78 -5.53
CA GLN A 103 5.12 27.68 -4.53
C GLN A 103 5.50 26.65 -3.46
N ILE A 104 5.47 27.06 -2.19
CA ILE A 104 5.55 26.15 -1.03
C ILE A 104 4.33 25.24 -1.14
N ARG A 105 4.57 23.92 -1.18
CA ARG A 105 3.49 22.93 -1.29
C ARG A 105 3.36 22.17 0.00
N GLU A 106 2.14 22.14 0.51
CA GLU A 106 1.75 21.19 1.53
C GLU A 106 1.26 19.93 0.84
N ALA A 107 1.96 18.81 1.08
CA ALA A 107 1.45 17.51 0.72
C ALA A 107 0.21 17.22 1.57
N SER A 108 -0.84 16.72 0.94
CA SER A 108 -2.05 16.29 1.64
C SER A 108 -1.88 14.85 2.09
N MET A 109 -1.80 14.63 3.40
CA MET A 109 -1.75 13.30 4.00
C MET A 109 -3.17 12.82 4.30
N LEU A 110 -3.52 11.66 3.74
CA LEU A 110 -4.84 11.05 3.84
C LEU A 110 -4.72 9.69 4.54
N CYS A 111 -5.65 9.45 5.46
CA CYS A 111 -5.73 8.30 6.32
C CYS A 111 -6.96 7.44 5.96
N PRO A 112 -6.88 6.11 6.16
CA PRO A 112 -8.00 5.20 5.95
C PRO A 112 -9.18 5.57 6.87
N PRO A 113 -10.39 5.17 6.49
CA PRO A 113 -11.54 5.41 7.33
C PRO A 113 -11.54 4.39 8.50
N PRO A 114 -12.31 4.63 9.58
CA PRO A 114 -12.27 3.82 10.79
C PRO A 114 -12.58 2.32 10.57
N GLU A 115 -13.31 1.99 9.51
CA GLU A 115 -13.69 0.61 9.15
C GLU A 115 -12.49 -0.22 8.66
N GLY A 116 -11.34 0.41 8.38
CA GLY A 116 -10.06 -0.27 8.20
C GLY A 116 -9.32 0.08 6.90
N THR A 117 -8.24 -0.63 6.60
CA THR A 117 -7.30 -0.31 5.49
C THR A 117 -7.49 -1.13 4.22
N LYS A 118 -8.28 -2.22 4.28
CA LYS A 118 -8.50 -3.16 3.17
C LYS A 118 -9.26 -2.49 2.01
N ILE A 119 -8.70 -2.55 0.81
CA ILE A 119 -9.33 -2.19 -0.46
C ILE A 119 -9.48 -3.47 -1.30
N GLU A 120 -10.71 -3.83 -1.64
CA GLU A 120 -10.99 -4.96 -2.53
C GLU A 120 -10.62 -4.62 -3.98
N ASN A 121 -10.14 -5.60 -4.74
CA ASN A 121 -9.78 -5.41 -6.13
C ASN A 121 -10.98 -4.89 -6.95
N GLY A 122 -10.79 -3.76 -7.62
CA GLY A 122 -11.80 -3.09 -8.43
C GLY A 122 -12.74 -2.16 -7.64
N ALA A 123 -12.72 -2.19 -6.31
CA ALA A 123 -13.56 -1.34 -5.47
C ALA A 123 -12.86 -0.04 -5.07
N TYR A 124 -13.64 1.01 -4.87
CA TYR A 124 -13.15 2.27 -4.29
C TYR A 124 -13.25 2.24 -2.77
N LYS A 125 -12.27 2.87 -2.13
CA LYS A 125 -12.30 3.17 -0.70
C LYS A 125 -11.91 4.62 -0.46
N SER A 126 -12.66 5.33 0.37
CA SER A 126 -12.41 6.73 0.70
C SER A 126 -11.35 6.87 1.78
N PHE A 127 -10.42 7.79 1.59
CA PHE A 127 -9.40 8.22 2.53
C PHE A 127 -9.59 9.72 2.78
N SER A 128 -9.60 10.14 4.04
CA SER A 128 -9.79 11.55 4.43
C SER A 128 -8.51 12.13 5.02
N LYS A 129 -8.40 13.45 5.06
CA LYS A 129 -7.28 14.15 5.71
C LYS A 129 -7.02 13.59 7.10
N CYS A 130 -5.76 13.27 7.41
CA CYS A 130 -5.39 12.77 8.72
C CYS A 130 -5.58 13.86 9.79
N ASP A 131 -6.19 13.51 10.92
CA ASP A 131 -6.31 14.42 12.06
C ASP A 131 -4.93 14.66 12.68
N THR A 132 -4.37 15.84 12.47
CA THR A 132 -3.11 16.27 13.09
C THR A 132 -3.30 16.79 14.53
N SER A 133 -4.53 16.80 15.03
CA SER A 133 -4.88 17.28 16.37
C SER A 133 -4.38 16.37 17.51
N ASN A 134 -4.07 15.11 17.22
CA ASN A 134 -3.42 14.20 18.17
C ASN A 134 -1.94 14.07 17.85
N LYS A 135 -1.20 15.17 18.03
CA LYS A 135 0.25 15.13 18.17
C LYS A 135 0.56 14.41 19.49
N THR A 136 0.61 13.08 19.45
CA THR A 136 1.14 12.25 20.54
C THR A 136 2.48 12.83 20.95
N GLN A 137 2.48 13.37 22.16
CA GLN A 137 3.64 13.78 22.92
C GLN A 137 4.62 12.60 22.91
N LEU A 138 5.68 12.68 22.09
CA LEU A 138 6.85 11.83 22.27
C LEU A 138 7.30 12.08 23.72
N SER A 139 6.99 11.13 24.60
CA SER A 139 7.57 11.10 25.93
C SER A 139 9.09 11.06 25.73
N PRO A 140 9.86 12.02 26.28
CA PRO A 140 11.31 11.97 26.19
C PRO A 140 11.78 10.68 26.86
N ALA A 141 12.66 9.98 26.15
CA ALA A 141 13.35 8.80 26.64
C ALA A 141 13.89 9.06 28.05
N VAL A 142 13.42 8.25 28.99
CA VAL A 142 13.99 8.16 30.33
C VAL A 142 15.47 7.82 30.17
N SER A 143 16.31 8.80 30.49
CA SER A 143 17.75 8.65 30.68
C SER A 143 18.01 7.66 31.82
N GLY A 144 17.99 6.38 31.50
CA GLY A 144 18.37 5.30 32.39
C GLY A 144 19.88 5.27 32.58
N LYS A 145 20.34 5.78 33.71
CA LYS A 145 21.71 5.61 34.22
C LYS A 145 22.08 4.13 34.21
N HIS A 146 23.23 3.81 33.61
CA HIS A 146 23.92 2.53 33.79
C HIS A 146 24.07 2.21 35.27
N LYS A 147 23.38 1.17 35.75
CA LYS A 147 23.73 0.48 36.99
C LYS A 147 24.04 -0.97 36.65
N LYS A 148 25.33 -1.27 36.71
CA LYS A 148 25.97 -2.57 36.54
C LYS A 148 25.35 -3.56 37.54
N VAL A 149 24.60 -4.54 37.06
CA VAL A 149 24.19 -5.71 37.85
C VAL A 149 24.81 -6.94 37.21
N THR A 150 25.83 -7.45 37.89
CA THR A 150 26.46 -8.73 37.64
C THR A 150 25.57 -9.84 38.21
N CYS A 151 25.13 -10.79 37.39
CA CYS A 151 24.61 -12.07 37.87
C CYS A 151 25.34 -13.22 37.21
N LYS A 152 25.82 -14.12 38.07
CA LYS A 152 26.64 -15.31 37.79
C LYS A 152 25.86 -16.38 37.04
N ALA A 153 26.62 -17.22 36.35
CA ALA A 153 26.21 -18.40 35.62
C ALA A 153 25.41 -19.41 36.47
N ALA A 154 24.42 -20.04 35.83
CA ALA A 154 23.96 -21.38 36.18
C ALA A 154 23.92 -22.24 34.90
N LYS A 155 24.56 -23.39 35.03
CA LYS A 155 24.78 -24.47 34.08
C LYS A 155 23.48 -25.28 33.95
N GLY A 156 23.03 -25.61 32.75
CA GLY A 156 21.84 -26.44 32.54
C GLY A 156 21.77 -26.97 31.11
N THR A 157 22.15 -28.23 30.97
CA THR A 157 22.17 -29.07 29.77
C THR A 157 20.77 -29.58 29.42
N GLU A 158 20.47 -29.74 28.12
CA GLU A 158 19.59 -30.72 27.42
C GLU A 158 18.90 -30.05 26.23
N LYS A 159 18.63 -30.65 25.07
CA LYS A 159 19.07 -31.86 24.36
C LYS A 159 18.55 -31.68 22.92
N ASN A 160 19.28 -32.21 21.95
CA ASN A 160 18.91 -32.31 20.53
C ASN A 160 17.51 -32.90 20.31
N THR A 161 16.81 -32.47 19.25
CA THR A 161 16.11 -33.39 18.35
C THR A 161 16.01 -32.79 16.94
N THR A 162 16.68 -33.47 16.02
CA THR A 162 16.59 -33.37 14.56
C THR A 162 15.39 -34.19 14.08
N ALA A 163 14.63 -33.69 13.12
CA ALA A 163 13.88 -34.56 12.21
C ALA A 163 13.83 -33.93 10.82
N GLN A 164 14.34 -34.71 9.87
CA GLN A 164 14.53 -34.49 8.45
C GLN A 164 13.71 -35.57 7.74
N MET A 165 12.98 -35.23 6.68
CA MET A 165 12.51 -36.11 5.56
C MET A 165 11.50 -35.28 4.74
N SER A 166 11.79 -34.79 3.53
CA SER A 166 11.96 -35.46 2.22
C SER A 166 10.72 -36.22 1.72
N SER A 167 10.05 -35.72 0.69
CA SER A 167 10.01 -36.35 -0.64
C SER A 167 8.99 -35.69 -1.58
N THR A 168 9.46 -35.43 -2.79
CA THR A 168 8.73 -35.11 -4.02
C THR A 168 7.95 -36.33 -4.52
N PRO A 169 6.87 -36.11 -5.29
CA PRO A 169 6.82 -36.77 -6.59
C PRO A 169 6.34 -35.89 -7.76
N SER A 170 6.68 -36.39 -8.94
CA SER A 170 6.62 -35.80 -10.28
C SER A 170 5.29 -36.05 -11.02
N LEU A 171 5.06 -35.21 -12.05
CA LEU A 171 4.36 -35.41 -13.34
C LEU A 171 3.02 -36.16 -13.40
N VAL A 172 2.00 -35.51 -14.02
CA VAL A 172 1.34 -36.03 -15.24
C VAL A 172 0.85 -34.87 -16.13
N SER A 173 1.08 -34.99 -17.44
CA SER A 173 0.62 -34.13 -18.53
C SER A 173 -0.73 -34.63 -19.06
N SER A 174 -1.65 -33.75 -19.50
CA SER A 174 -2.76 -34.14 -20.38
C SER A 174 -3.22 -32.96 -21.24
N THR A 175 -2.99 -33.12 -22.54
CA THR A 175 -3.54 -32.38 -23.67
C THR A 175 -5.03 -32.70 -23.86
N ALA A 176 -5.83 -31.69 -24.19
CA ALA A 176 -7.09 -31.90 -24.91
C ALA A 176 -7.36 -30.72 -25.86
N ASN A 177 -7.28 -31.02 -27.16
CA ASN A 177 -7.86 -30.24 -28.25
C ASN A 177 -9.38 -30.21 -28.10
N MET A 178 -10.02 -29.07 -28.39
CA MET A 178 -11.33 -29.08 -29.04
C MET A 178 -11.45 -27.89 -29.98
N SER A 179 -11.47 -28.23 -31.26
CA SER A 179 -11.96 -27.45 -32.40
C SER A 179 -13.50 -27.59 -32.48
N GLN A 180 -14.12 -26.78 -33.35
CA GLN A 180 -15.54 -26.65 -33.74
C GLN A 180 -16.19 -25.38 -33.14
N SER A 181 -16.73 -24.44 -33.89
CA SER A 181 -17.06 -24.30 -35.32
C SER A 181 -17.08 -22.83 -35.72
#